data_AF-A0A1J3IZD4-F1
#
_entry.id   AF-A0A1J3IZD4-F1
#
_cell.length_a   1.000
_cell.length_b   1.000
_cell.length_c   1.000
_cell.angle_alpha   90.00
_cell.angle_beta   90.00
_cell.angle_gamma   90.00
#
_symmetry.space_group_name_H-M   'P 1'
#
loop_
_entity.id
_entity.type
_entity.pdbx_description
1 polymer ?
#
loop_
_entity_poly.entity_id
_entity_poly.type
_entity_poly.pdbx_seq_one_letter_code
_entity_poly.pdbx_strand_id
1 'polypeptide(L)'
;VCFAVPEKEVKAVSEALNSRFRQALTGGRLSQIEVIPNCSILAAVGQKMASTPGVSATFFNALAKANINIRAIAQGCSEYNITVVIKREDCIRALRAVHSRFYLSRTTLAMGIIGPGLIGGTLLDQIRDQAAVLKEEFKIDLRVIGITGSSKMLLSESGIDLSRWRELMKEEGESANMEKFTQYVRGNHFIPNSVMVDCTADADIASCYYDWLLRGLHVVTPNKKANSGPLEQYLKIRDLQRKSYTHYFYEATVGAGLPIISTLRGLLETGDKILRIEGIFSGTLSYLFNNFVGTRSFSEVVAEAKEAGFTEPDPRDDLSGTDVARKVTILARESGLKLDLESLPVQSLVPKPLQACASAEEFMEKLPQFDEELSKQRQEAEAAGEVLRYVGVVDAVAKKGTVELKRYKKDHPFAQLSGADNIIAFTTTRYKEQPLIVRGPGAGAQVTAGGIFSDILRLAFYLGAPS
;
A
#
# COMPACT_ATOMS: atom_id res chain seq x y z
N VAL A 1 -42.07 -6.49 15.09
CA VAL A 1 -41.78 -5.82 16.38
C VAL A 1 -41.00 -6.80 17.23
N CYS A 2 -39.86 -6.39 17.81
CA CYS A 2 -39.01 -7.25 18.63
C CYS A 2 -38.80 -6.56 19.98
N PHE A 3 -38.83 -7.30 21.07
CA PHE A 3 -38.53 -6.79 22.41
C PHE A 3 -37.90 -7.89 23.26
N ALA A 4 -37.13 -7.49 24.27
CA ALA A 4 -36.48 -8.42 25.18
C ALA A 4 -37.32 -8.57 26.46
N VAL A 5 -37.34 -9.78 27.00
CA VAL A 5 -37.98 -10.09 28.28
C VAL A 5 -37.03 -10.91 29.15
N PRO A 6 -37.10 -10.81 30.49
CA PRO A 6 -36.35 -11.69 31.37
C PRO A 6 -36.66 -13.16 31.08
N GLU A 7 -35.64 -14.03 31.12
CA GLU A 7 -35.77 -15.45 30.76
C GLU A 7 -36.86 -16.17 31.56
N LYS A 8 -37.01 -15.82 32.84
CA LYS A 8 -38.05 -16.36 33.75
C LYS A 8 -39.49 -16.02 33.32
N GLU A 9 -39.68 -14.98 32.50
CA GLU A 9 -41.01 -14.46 32.11
C GLU A 9 -41.42 -14.89 30.70
N VAL A 10 -40.49 -15.47 29.92
CA VAL A 10 -40.69 -15.85 28.52
C VAL A 10 -41.96 -16.68 28.31
N LYS A 11 -42.20 -17.67 29.19
CA LYS A 11 -43.36 -18.56 29.07
C LYS A 11 -44.67 -17.80 29.24
N ALA A 12 -44.79 -17.00 30.31
CA ALA A 12 -45.98 -16.22 30.60
C ALA A 12 -46.27 -15.18 29.51
N VAL A 13 -45.23 -14.50 29.02
CA VAL A 13 -45.36 -13.50 27.94
C VAL A 13 -45.77 -14.16 26.62
N SER A 14 -45.15 -15.28 26.25
CA SER A 14 -45.51 -16.01 25.02
C SER A 14 -46.96 -16.48 25.04
N GLU A 15 -47.43 -17.04 26.16
CA GLU A 15 -48.83 -17.46 26.34
C GLU A 15 -49.79 -16.28 26.23
N ALA A 16 -49.46 -15.14 26.88
CA ALA A 16 -50.27 -13.93 26.82
C ALA A 16 -50.38 -13.35 25.41
N LEU A 17 -49.25 -13.29 24.67
CA LEU A 17 -49.24 -12.80 23.29
C LEU A 17 -50.00 -13.74 22.34
N ASN A 18 -49.78 -15.05 22.45
CA ASN A 18 -50.49 -16.03 21.63
C ASN A 18 -52.00 -16.00 21.88
N SER A 19 -52.42 -15.77 23.13
CA SER A 19 -53.82 -15.56 23.48
C SER A 19 -54.37 -14.26 22.88
N ARG A 20 -53.66 -13.14 23.08
CA ARG A 20 -54.10 -11.81 22.64
C ARG A 20 -54.18 -11.68 21.13
N PHE A 21 -53.24 -12.28 20.40
CA PHE A 21 -53.12 -12.18 18.95
C PHE A 21 -53.67 -13.37 18.18
N ARG A 22 -54.36 -14.31 18.86
CA ARG A 22 -54.90 -15.54 18.24
C ARG A 22 -55.69 -15.29 16.95
N GLN A 23 -56.62 -14.35 16.97
CA GLN A 23 -57.44 -14.02 15.78
C GLN A 23 -56.61 -13.46 14.62
N ALA A 24 -55.56 -12.69 14.92
CA ALA A 24 -54.67 -12.11 13.91
C ALA A 24 -53.74 -13.17 13.29
N LEU A 25 -53.28 -14.13 14.09
CA LEU A 25 -52.48 -15.28 13.64
C LEU A 25 -53.32 -16.22 12.76
N THR A 26 -54.50 -16.63 13.22
CA THR A 26 -55.40 -17.51 12.44
C THR A 26 -55.89 -16.85 11.16
N GLY A 27 -56.07 -15.52 11.18
CA GLY A 27 -56.42 -14.74 10.00
C GLY A 27 -55.25 -14.38 9.07
N GLY A 28 -54.03 -14.89 9.33
CA GLY A 28 -52.83 -14.66 8.50
C GLY A 28 -52.30 -13.22 8.51
N ARG A 29 -52.78 -12.35 9.42
CA ARG A 29 -52.34 -10.95 9.53
C ARG A 29 -51.03 -10.80 10.31
N LEU A 30 -50.70 -11.81 11.13
CA LEU A 30 -49.41 -11.96 11.79
C LEU A 30 -48.86 -13.34 11.41
N SER A 31 -47.56 -13.40 11.09
CA SER A 31 -46.90 -14.63 10.66
C SER A 31 -46.65 -15.59 11.82
N GLN A 32 -45.90 -15.17 12.85
CA GLN A 32 -45.64 -15.99 14.04
C GLN A 32 -45.17 -15.15 15.23
N ILE A 33 -45.34 -15.71 16.43
CA ILE A 33 -44.68 -15.24 17.67
C ILE A 33 -43.52 -16.18 17.93
N GLU A 34 -42.29 -15.71 17.73
CA GLU A 34 -41.08 -16.51 17.87
C GLU A 34 -40.30 -16.12 19.12
N VAL A 35 -39.89 -17.13 19.89
CA VAL A 35 -39.06 -16.96 21.08
C VAL A 35 -37.62 -17.29 20.72
N ILE A 36 -36.73 -16.32 20.90
CA ILE A 36 -35.30 -16.50 20.61
C ILE A 36 -34.53 -16.52 21.95
N PRO A 37 -34.10 -17.71 22.44
CA PRO A 37 -33.40 -17.82 23.72
C PRO A 37 -31.94 -17.36 23.63
N ASN A 38 -31.28 -17.31 24.79
CA ASN A 38 -29.85 -17.04 24.94
C ASN A 38 -29.41 -15.72 24.30
N CYS A 39 -30.12 -14.64 24.63
CA CYS A 39 -29.78 -13.28 24.22
C CYS A 39 -29.17 -12.48 25.37
N SER A 40 -28.32 -11.52 25.03
CA SER A 40 -27.81 -10.49 25.94
C SER A 40 -28.19 -9.12 25.41
N ILE A 41 -28.41 -8.19 26.34
CA ILE A 41 -28.67 -6.77 26.04
C ILE A 41 -27.35 -6.01 26.22
N LEU A 42 -26.94 -5.27 25.18
CA LEU A 42 -25.81 -4.36 25.23
C LEU A 42 -26.31 -2.94 24.99
N ALA A 43 -25.99 -2.01 25.88
CA ALA A 43 -26.39 -0.61 25.77
C ALA A 43 -25.17 0.31 25.82
N ALA A 44 -25.12 1.26 24.89
CA ALA A 44 -24.27 2.45 25.01
C ALA A 44 -25.11 3.58 25.59
N VAL A 45 -24.58 4.25 26.62
CA VAL A 45 -25.26 5.33 27.35
C VAL A 45 -24.33 6.54 27.43
N GLY A 46 -24.83 7.73 27.09
CA GLY A 46 -24.03 8.95 27.13
C GLY A 46 -24.85 10.23 27.06
N GLN A 47 -24.50 11.21 27.90
CA GLN A 47 -25.25 12.47 28.07
C GLN A 47 -25.25 13.37 26.81
N LYS A 48 -24.29 13.19 25.90
CA LYS A 48 -24.15 14.00 24.66
C LYS A 48 -24.42 13.22 23.38
N MET A 49 -24.99 12.01 23.46
CA MET A 49 -25.21 11.15 22.27
C MET A 49 -26.11 11.83 21.22
N ALA A 50 -27.22 12.45 21.64
CA ALA A 50 -28.14 13.17 20.77
C ALA A 50 -27.49 14.32 19.98
N SER A 51 -26.50 14.98 20.57
CA SER A 51 -25.81 16.14 19.98
C SER A 51 -24.46 15.80 19.33
N THR A 52 -24.06 14.52 19.29
CA THR A 52 -22.76 14.10 18.76
C THR A 52 -22.96 13.20 17.55
N PRO A 53 -22.81 13.74 16.31
CA PRO A 53 -22.91 12.95 15.09
C PRO A 53 -21.94 11.77 15.10
N GLY A 54 -22.38 10.62 14.56
CA GLY A 54 -21.52 9.44 14.38
C GLY A 54 -21.47 8.48 15.55
N VAL A 55 -22.02 8.81 16.73
CA VAL A 55 -22.04 7.88 17.90
C VAL A 55 -22.75 6.57 17.57
N SER A 56 -23.94 6.62 16.97
CA SER A 56 -24.67 5.42 16.56
C SER A 56 -23.88 4.61 15.54
N ALA A 57 -23.27 5.28 14.55
CA ALA A 57 -22.45 4.63 13.53
C ALA A 57 -21.23 3.93 14.14
N THR A 58 -20.54 4.56 15.09
CA THR A 58 -19.43 3.97 15.84
C THR A 58 -19.87 2.71 16.58
N PHE A 59 -21.01 2.75 17.26
CA PHE A 59 -21.56 1.60 17.98
C PHE A 59 -21.88 0.42 17.06
N PHE A 60 -22.59 0.67 15.95
CA PHE A 60 -22.95 -0.38 14.99
C PHE A 60 -21.74 -0.91 14.22
N ASN A 61 -20.81 -0.03 13.80
CA ASN A 61 -19.57 -0.44 13.15
C ASN A 61 -18.68 -1.29 14.06
N ALA A 62 -18.66 -1.00 15.36
CA ALA A 62 -17.92 -1.80 16.32
C ALA A 62 -18.40 -3.26 16.35
N LEU A 63 -19.71 -3.47 16.36
CA LEU A 63 -20.32 -4.80 16.35
C LEU A 63 -20.13 -5.51 15.00
N ALA A 64 -20.30 -4.78 13.90
CA ALA A 64 -20.09 -5.31 12.55
C ALA A 64 -18.64 -5.78 12.34
N LYS A 65 -17.64 -4.97 12.72
CA LYS A 65 -16.22 -5.34 12.63
C LYS A 65 -15.85 -6.52 13.53
N ALA A 66 -16.58 -6.73 14.63
CA ALA A 66 -16.42 -7.90 15.49
C ALA A 66 -17.15 -9.15 14.97
N ASN A 67 -17.79 -9.07 13.80
CA ASN A 67 -18.62 -10.11 13.20
C ASN A 67 -19.77 -10.56 14.12
N ILE A 68 -20.46 -9.59 14.74
CA ILE A 68 -21.56 -9.82 15.68
C ILE A 68 -22.86 -9.32 15.06
N ASN A 69 -23.80 -10.24 14.88
CA ASN A 69 -25.10 -9.91 14.34
C ASN A 69 -26.03 -9.32 15.41
N ILE A 70 -26.83 -8.32 15.01
CA ILE A 70 -27.78 -7.64 15.89
C ILE A 70 -29.18 -8.22 15.64
N ARG A 71 -29.84 -8.67 16.70
CA ARG A 71 -31.18 -9.28 16.65
C ARG A 71 -32.31 -8.27 16.81
N ALA A 72 -32.09 -7.25 17.63
CA ALA A 72 -33.03 -6.17 17.83
C ALA A 72 -32.28 -4.88 18.19
N ILE A 73 -32.87 -3.75 17.83
CA ILE A 73 -32.36 -2.41 18.10
C ILE A 73 -33.48 -1.64 18.80
N ALA A 74 -33.13 -0.94 19.88
CA ALA A 74 -34.02 -0.03 20.57
C ALA A 74 -33.24 1.24 20.94
N GLN A 75 -33.89 2.40 20.85
CA GLN A 75 -33.37 3.68 21.27
C GLN A 75 -34.36 4.32 22.23
N GLY A 76 -33.89 4.79 23.38
CA GLY A 76 -34.73 5.49 24.35
C GLY A 76 -35.22 6.83 23.78
N CYS A 77 -36.38 7.29 24.23
CA CYS A 77 -36.99 8.55 23.78
C CYS A 77 -36.14 9.79 24.11
N SER A 78 -35.22 9.68 25.06
CA SER A 78 -34.28 10.74 25.44
C SER A 78 -33.00 10.75 24.61
N GLU A 79 -32.82 9.77 23.70
CA GLU A 79 -31.63 9.58 22.85
C GLU A 79 -30.29 9.49 23.61
N TYR A 80 -30.33 9.37 24.94
CA TYR A 80 -29.15 9.15 25.79
C TYR A 80 -28.66 7.72 25.77
N ASN A 81 -29.40 6.80 25.14
CA ASN A 81 -28.98 5.42 25.01
C ASN A 81 -29.35 4.81 23.65
N ILE A 82 -28.50 3.90 23.20
CA ILE A 82 -28.80 2.96 22.11
C ILE A 82 -28.57 1.57 22.65
N THR A 83 -29.55 0.71 22.47
CA THR A 83 -29.57 -0.65 23.00
C THR A 83 -29.71 -1.64 21.86
N VAL A 84 -28.93 -2.71 21.91
CA VAL A 84 -29.04 -3.84 20.98
C VAL A 84 -29.17 -5.15 21.72
N VAL A 85 -29.85 -6.08 21.09
CA VAL A 85 -29.93 -7.47 21.52
C VAL A 85 -29.01 -8.29 20.64
N ILE A 86 -28.10 -9.04 21.26
CA ILE A 86 -27.12 -9.92 20.61
C ILE A 86 -27.22 -11.32 21.21
N LYS A 87 -26.56 -12.31 20.61
CA LYS A 87 -26.45 -13.63 21.23
C LYS A 87 -25.60 -13.57 22.51
N ARG A 88 -25.93 -14.40 23.49
CA ARG A 88 -25.23 -14.45 24.78
C ARG A 88 -23.75 -14.82 24.64
N GLU A 89 -23.44 -15.73 23.71
CA GLU A 89 -22.07 -16.14 23.39
C GLU A 89 -21.19 -14.98 22.91
N ASP A 90 -21.79 -13.98 22.25
CA ASP A 90 -21.10 -12.82 21.71
C ASP A 90 -20.92 -11.69 22.74
N CYS A 91 -21.51 -11.80 23.93
CA CYS A 91 -21.63 -10.68 24.88
C CYS A 91 -20.28 -10.08 25.28
N ILE A 92 -19.31 -10.92 25.63
CA ILE A 92 -17.97 -10.48 26.05
C ILE A 92 -17.23 -9.83 24.88
N ARG A 93 -17.33 -10.43 23.68
CA ARG A 93 -16.70 -9.92 22.45
C ARG A 93 -17.31 -8.57 22.03
N ALA A 94 -18.63 -8.47 22.08
CA ALA A 94 -19.38 -7.25 21.77
C ALA A 94 -19.04 -6.11 22.72
N LEU A 95 -19.02 -6.40 24.03
CA LEU A 95 -18.67 -5.41 25.04
C LEU A 95 -17.26 -4.87 24.81
N ARG A 96 -16.27 -5.74 24.57
CA ARG A 96 -14.89 -5.35 24.28
C ARG A 96 -14.78 -4.53 22.98
N ALA A 97 -15.48 -4.95 21.93
CA ALA A 97 -15.46 -4.28 20.63
C ALA A 97 -16.08 -2.87 20.68
N VAL A 98 -17.21 -2.72 21.38
CA VAL A 98 -17.86 -1.43 21.57
C VAL A 98 -17.01 -0.54 22.47
N HIS A 99 -16.57 -1.06 23.62
CA HIS A 99 -15.79 -0.29 24.58
C HIS A 99 -14.46 0.21 23.98
N SER A 100 -13.78 -0.61 23.18
CA SER A 100 -12.57 -0.18 22.47
C SER A 100 -12.87 0.99 21.51
N ARG A 101 -13.97 0.97 20.77
CA ARG A 101 -14.32 2.03 19.83
C ARG A 101 -14.74 3.35 20.50
N PHE A 102 -15.32 3.30 21.69
CA PHE A 102 -15.74 4.51 22.42
C PHE A 102 -14.66 5.11 23.33
N TYR A 103 -13.79 4.30 23.91
CA TYR A 103 -12.75 4.79 24.84
C TYR A 103 -11.35 4.89 24.21
N LEU A 104 -11.07 4.13 23.14
CA LEU A 104 -9.83 4.24 22.38
C LEU A 104 -10.07 5.02 21.08
N SER A 105 -10.47 6.30 21.18
CA SER A 105 -10.37 7.27 20.08
C SER A 105 -8.90 7.60 19.77
N ARG A 106 -8.11 6.55 19.51
CA ARG A 106 -6.76 6.54 18.99
C ARG A 106 -6.79 5.55 17.84
N THR A 107 -6.45 5.98 16.63
CA THR A 107 -6.30 5.03 15.53
C THR A 107 -4.99 4.28 15.78
N THR A 108 -5.10 3.14 16.48
CA THR A 108 -3.96 2.27 16.75
C THR A 108 -3.76 1.32 15.58
N LEU A 109 -2.52 1.24 15.10
CA LEU A 109 -2.08 0.33 14.04
C LEU A 109 -1.00 -0.60 14.59
N ALA A 110 -1.26 -1.90 14.57
CA ALA A 110 -0.27 -2.93 14.82
C ALA A 110 0.49 -3.24 13.53
N MET A 111 1.81 -3.13 13.55
CA MET A 111 2.64 -3.22 12.35
C MET A 111 3.61 -4.40 12.45
N GLY A 112 3.61 -5.24 11.42
CA GLY A 112 4.67 -6.21 11.15
C GLY A 112 5.58 -5.68 10.04
N ILE A 113 6.84 -5.40 10.35
CA ILE A 113 7.82 -4.92 9.38
C ILE A 113 8.63 -6.11 8.84
N ILE A 114 8.64 -6.28 7.53
CA ILE A 114 9.37 -7.35 6.83
C ILE A 114 10.50 -6.69 6.04
N GLY A 115 11.72 -7.18 6.23
CA GLY A 115 12.92 -6.63 5.59
C GLY A 115 13.48 -5.38 6.28
N PRO A 116 14.08 -5.51 7.48
CA PRO A 116 14.72 -4.41 8.21
C PRO A 116 16.10 -4.02 7.62
N GLY A 117 16.23 -4.07 6.28
CA GLY A 117 17.43 -3.63 5.55
C GLY A 117 17.53 -2.10 5.48
N LEU A 118 18.16 -1.57 4.44
CA LEU A 118 18.35 -0.12 4.29
C LEU A 118 17.02 0.66 4.36
N ILE A 119 16.02 0.27 3.56
CA ILE A 119 14.72 0.97 3.52
C ILE A 119 13.92 0.70 4.79
N GLY A 120 13.77 -0.56 5.19
CA GLY A 120 12.98 -0.92 6.38
C GLY A 120 13.56 -0.35 7.68
N GLY A 121 14.89 -0.35 7.85
CA GLY A 121 15.55 0.29 8.98
C GLY A 121 15.34 1.80 9.00
N THR A 122 15.45 2.46 7.83
CA THR A 122 15.16 3.91 7.72
C THR A 122 13.70 4.23 8.06
N LEU A 123 12.75 3.39 7.64
CA LEU A 123 11.34 3.52 8.00
C LEU A 123 11.12 3.39 9.51
N LEU A 124 11.77 2.41 10.17
CA LEU A 124 11.70 2.25 11.63
C LEU A 124 12.23 3.49 12.35
N ASP A 125 13.32 4.08 11.87
CA ASP A 125 13.88 5.32 12.41
C ASP A 125 12.90 6.50 12.22
N GLN A 126 12.28 6.66 11.04
CA GLN A 126 11.25 7.69 10.78
C GLN A 126 9.99 7.52 11.66
N ILE A 127 9.52 6.28 11.85
CA ILE A 127 8.39 5.98 12.72
C ILE A 127 8.73 6.35 14.16
N ARG A 128 9.92 5.99 14.66
CA ARG A 128 10.38 6.34 16.01
C ARG A 128 10.33 7.85 16.22
N ASP A 129 10.92 8.61 15.29
CA ASP A 129 11.08 10.05 15.44
C ASP A 129 9.72 10.79 15.42
N GLN A 130 8.74 10.24 14.69
CA GLN A 130 7.43 10.88 14.50
C GLN A 130 6.32 10.30 15.41
N ALA A 131 6.56 9.22 16.15
CA ALA A 131 5.56 8.52 16.95
C ALA A 131 4.89 9.40 18.01
N ALA A 132 5.66 10.25 18.71
CA ALA A 132 5.12 11.14 19.75
C ALA A 132 4.18 12.18 19.15
N VAL A 133 4.61 12.86 18.08
CA VAL A 133 3.82 13.89 17.37
C VAL A 133 2.53 13.29 16.80
N LEU A 134 2.59 12.12 16.16
CA LEU A 134 1.41 11.44 15.62
C LEU A 134 0.38 11.10 16.70
N LYS A 135 0.84 10.70 17.87
CA LYS A 135 -0.02 10.33 18.98
C LYS A 135 -0.68 11.55 19.62
N GLU A 136 0.06 12.64 19.77
CA GLU A 136 -0.41 13.86 20.42
C GLU A 136 -1.29 14.71 19.51
N GLU A 137 -0.83 14.99 18.29
CA GLU A 137 -1.51 15.90 17.36
C GLU A 137 -2.55 15.18 16.51
N PHE A 138 -2.20 14.03 15.93
CA PHE A 138 -3.03 13.31 14.95
C PHE A 138 -3.84 12.16 15.55
N LYS A 139 -3.68 11.87 16.84
CA LYS A 139 -4.32 10.75 17.55
C LYS A 139 -4.07 9.38 16.88
N ILE A 140 -2.93 9.22 16.21
CA ILE A 140 -2.48 7.98 15.58
C ILE A 140 -1.44 7.30 16.48
N ASP A 141 -1.67 6.04 16.84
CA ASP A 141 -0.76 5.25 17.68
C ASP A 141 -0.18 4.10 16.86
N LEU A 142 1.03 4.31 16.33
CA LEU A 142 1.74 3.31 15.51
C LEU A 142 2.55 2.39 16.41
N ARG A 143 2.27 1.08 16.36
CA ARG A 143 2.97 0.08 17.18
C ARG A 143 3.59 -0.99 16.31
N VAL A 144 4.90 -1.01 16.23
CA VAL A 144 5.64 -2.12 15.61
C VAL A 144 5.64 -3.29 16.58
N ILE A 145 4.90 -4.35 16.26
CA ILE A 145 4.77 -5.55 17.11
C ILE A 145 5.59 -6.72 16.58
N GLY A 146 6.14 -6.59 15.38
CA GLY A 146 7.04 -7.58 14.79
C GLY A 146 8.00 -6.96 13.80
N ILE A 147 9.25 -7.42 13.81
CA ILE A 147 10.26 -7.13 12.79
C ILE A 147 10.85 -8.46 12.33
N THR A 148 10.83 -8.76 11.03
CA THR A 148 11.42 -10.00 10.49
C THR A 148 12.36 -9.74 9.33
N GLY A 149 13.56 -10.31 9.41
CA GLY A 149 14.51 -10.41 8.31
C GLY A 149 14.48 -11.79 7.66
N SER A 150 15.54 -12.13 6.92
CA SER A 150 15.68 -13.43 6.25
C SER A 150 15.94 -14.59 7.22
N SER A 151 16.64 -14.34 8.34
CA SER A 151 17.07 -15.38 9.28
C SER A 151 16.50 -15.27 10.69
N LYS A 152 16.21 -14.04 11.14
CA LYS A 152 15.67 -13.78 12.48
C LYS A 152 14.36 -12.99 12.42
N MET A 153 13.54 -13.15 13.45
CA MET A 153 12.40 -12.28 13.75
C MET A 153 12.36 -11.88 15.23
N LEU A 154 11.81 -10.71 15.50
CA LEU A 154 11.56 -10.16 16.83
C LEU A 154 10.06 -9.86 16.94
N LEU A 155 9.43 -10.30 18.03
CA LEU A 155 8.00 -10.16 18.29
C LEU A 155 7.78 -9.51 19.66
N SER A 156 6.78 -8.64 19.78
CA SER A 156 6.39 -7.99 21.04
C SER A 156 4.88 -7.77 21.11
N GLU A 157 4.27 -8.06 22.26
CA GLU A 157 2.82 -7.91 22.46
C GLU A 157 2.41 -6.43 22.59
N SER A 158 3.26 -5.63 23.24
CA SER A 158 2.99 -4.23 23.56
C SER A 158 3.59 -3.24 22.56
N GLY A 159 4.59 -3.68 21.79
CA GLY A 159 5.37 -2.88 20.84
C GLY A 159 6.88 -3.04 21.08
N ILE A 160 7.67 -2.98 20.02
CA ILE A 160 9.13 -3.03 20.05
C ILE A 160 9.67 -1.62 20.30
N ASP A 161 10.66 -1.49 21.19
CA ASP A 161 11.39 -0.24 21.37
C ASP A 161 12.26 0.05 20.13
N LEU A 162 11.81 1.02 19.33
CA LEU A 162 12.47 1.40 18.08
C LEU A 162 13.80 2.15 18.28
N SER A 163 14.13 2.58 19.49
CA SER A 163 15.47 3.11 19.77
C SER A 163 16.52 2.00 19.85
N ARG A 164 16.10 0.77 20.21
CA ARG A 164 16.98 -0.37 20.49
C ARG A 164 16.68 -1.62 19.68
N TRP A 165 15.79 -1.55 18.70
CA TRP A 165 15.33 -2.72 17.94
C TRP A 165 16.48 -3.53 17.32
N ARG A 166 17.58 -2.89 16.90
CA ARG A 166 18.76 -3.56 16.34
C ARG A 166 19.50 -4.43 17.38
N GLU A 167 19.54 -3.98 18.63
CA GLU A 167 20.13 -4.72 19.76
C GLU A 167 19.19 -5.87 20.16
N LEU A 168 17.90 -5.56 20.34
CA LEU A 168 16.87 -6.55 20.70
C LEU A 168 16.79 -7.68 19.66
N MET A 169 16.93 -7.36 18.37
CA MET A 169 16.96 -8.36 17.30
C MET A 169 18.15 -9.33 17.43
N LYS A 170 19.29 -8.87 17.97
CA LYS A 170 20.48 -9.70 18.17
C LYS A 170 20.31 -10.57 19.42
N GLU A 171 19.85 -9.98 20.51
CA GLU A 171 19.76 -10.59 21.85
C GLU A 171 18.55 -11.52 21.99
N GLU A 172 17.36 -11.08 21.55
CA GLU A 172 16.08 -11.75 21.76
C GLU A 172 15.47 -12.32 20.47
N GLY A 173 16.08 -12.04 19.32
CA GLY A 173 15.58 -12.48 18.02
C GLY A 173 15.58 -14.00 17.87
N GLU A 174 14.40 -14.55 17.57
CA GLU A 174 14.18 -15.97 17.28
C GLU A 174 14.30 -16.25 15.77
N SER A 175 14.30 -17.53 15.38
CA SER A 175 14.39 -17.92 13.96
C SER A 175 13.20 -17.40 13.15
N ALA A 176 13.48 -16.80 11.98
CA ALA A 176 12.44 -16.26 11.10
C ALA A 176 11.48 -17.37 10.63
N ASN A 177 10.18 -17.15 10.81
CA ASN A 177 9.13 -18.02 10.29
C ASN A 177 7.92 -17.16 9.88
N MET A 178 7.65 -17.09 8.58
CA MET A 178 6.66 -16.16 8.04
C MET A 178 5.21 -16.49 8.46
N GLU A 179 4.86 -17.77 8.59
CA GLU A 179 3.52 -18.16 9.05
C GLU A 179 3.33 -17.80 10.53
N LYS A 180 4.32 -18.09 11.38
CA LYS A 180 4.30 -17.68 12.81
C LYS A 180 4.24 -16.16 12.94
N PHE A 181 5.04 -15.43 12.15
CA PHE A 181 5.02 -13.97 12.10
C PHE A 181 3.63 -13.43 11.71
N THR A 182 3.03 -14.02 10.66
CA THR A 182 1.69 -13.66 10.19
C THR A 182 0.62 -13.91 11.25
N GLN A 183 0.68 -15.06 11.91
CA GLN A 183 -0.25 -15.41 12.99
C GLN A 183 -0.10 -14.47 14.18
N TYR A 184 1.12 -14.08 14.54
CA TYR A 184 1.37 -13.17 15.64
C TYR A 184 0.81 -11.76 15.36
N VAL A 185 1.12 -11.19 14.20
CA VAL A 185 0.66 -9.84 13.82
C VAL A 185 -0.87 -9.76 13.74
N ARG A 186 -1.51 -10.84 13.26
CA ARG A 186 -2.97 -10.97 13.22
C ARG A 186 -3.59 -11.26 14.59
N GLY A 187 -2.92 -12.09 15.40
CA GLY A 187 -3.41 -12.60 16.68
C GLY A 187 -3.44 -11.56 17.80
N ASN A 188 -2.92 -10.36 17.56
CA ASN A 188 -3.02 -9.25 18.50
C ASN A 188 -4.46 -8.74 18.62
N HIS A 189 -5.26 -9.43 19.45
CA HIS A 189 -6.67 -9.11 19.69
C HIS A 189 -6.88 -7.76 20.42
N PHE A 190 -5.81 -7.15 20.94
CA PHE A 190 -5.89 -5.86 21.63
C PHE A 190 -5.96 -4.69 20.64
N ILE A 191 -5.40 -4.83 19.44
CA ILE A 191 -5.34 -3.77 18.44
C ILE A 191 -6.23 -4.15 17.25
N PRO A 192 -7.26 -3.36 16.91
CA PRO A 192 -8.26 -3.76 15.93
C PRO A 192 -7.78 -3.67 14.47
N ASN A 193 -6.68 -2.98 14.19
CA ASN A 193 -6.18 -2.80 12.83
C ASN A 193 -4.70 -3.25 12.77
N SER A 194 -4.40 -4.19 11.87
CA SER A 194 -3.05 -4.73 11.69
C SER A 194 -2.60 -4.61 10.24
N VAL A 195 -1.33 -4.25 10.03
CA VAL A 195 -0.73 -4.03 8.71
C VAL A 195 0.61 -4.77 8.59
N MET A 196 0.79 -5.45 7.46
CA MET A 196 2.07 -5.96 7.00
C MET A 196 2.75 -4.90 6.15
N VAL A 197 3.98 -4.54 6.52
CA VAL A 197 4.81 -3.60 5.77
C VAL A 197 5.98 -4.37 5.18
N ASP A 198 5.88 -4.71 3.89
CA ASP A 198 6.92 -5.45 3.18
C ASP A 198 7.91 -4.51 2.52
N CYS A 199 9.07 -4.29 3.15
CA CYS A 199 10.17 -3.46 2.64
C CYS A 199 11.21 -4.27 1.82
N THR A 200 10.87 -5.46 1.34
CA THR A 200 11.76 -6.31 0.53
C THR A 200 11.54 -6.13 -0.98
N ALA A 201 12.34 -6.85 -1.78
CA ALA A 201 12.12 -7.04 -3.22
C ALA A 201 11.80 -8.52 -3.56
N ASP A 202 11.36 -9.28 -2.55
CA ASP A 202 11.19 -10.73 -2.62
C ASP A 202 9.84 -11.09 -3.27
N ALA A 203 9.86 -12.05 -4.21
CA ALA A 203 8.67 -12.53 -4.89
C ALA A 203 7.84 -13.48 -4.00
N ASP A 204 8.49 -14.24 -3.12
CA ASP A 204 7.82 -15.19 -2.23
C ASP A 204 7.00 -14.43 -1.18
N ILE A 205 7.55 -13.34 -0.64
CA ILE A 205 6.82 -12.43 0.25
C ILE A 205 5.65 -11.75 -0.46
N ALA A 206 5.85 -11.28 -1.70
CA ALA A 206 4.78 -10.69 -2.50
C ALA A 206 3.63 -11.67 -2.78
N SER A 207 3.92 -12.97 -2.87
CA SER A 207 2.90 -14.01 -3.08
C SER A 207 1.96 -14.17 -1.89
N CYS A 208 2.38 -13.79 -0.68
CA CYS A 208 1.58 -13.86 0.55
C CYS A 208 0.50 -12.76 0.64
N TYR A 209 0.60 -11.69 -0.15
CA TYR A 209 -0.26 -10.51 0.01
C TYR A 209 -1.76 -10.82 -0.10
N TYR A 210 -2.14 -11.68 -1.04
CA TYR A 210 -3.54 -12.08 -1.22
C TYR A 210 -4.09 -12.77 0.04
N ASP A 211 -3.33 -13.71 0.60
CA ASP A 211 -3.71 -14.44 1.81
C ASP A 211 -3.77 -13.50 3.03
N TRP A 212 -2.81 -12.59 3.18
CA TRP A 212 -2.84 -11.58 4.25
C TRP A 212 -4.08 -10.69 4.17
N LEU A 213 -4.38 -10.15 2.99
CA LEU A 213 -5.57 -9.33 2.76
C LEU A 213 -6.86 -10.10 3.01
N LEU A 214 -6.90 -11.40 2.68
CA LEU A 214 -8.04 -12.27 2.92
C LEU A 214 -8.24 -12.54 4.42
N ARG A 215 -7.14 -12.66 5.17
CA ARG A 215 -7.13 -12.87 6.63
C ARG A 215 -7.41 -11.60 7.44
N GLY A 216 -7.63 -10.46 6.80
CA GLY A 216 -7.97 -9.19 7.45
C GLY A 216 -6.79 -8.27 7.72
N LEU A 217 -5.59 -8.59 7.22
CA LEU A 217 -4.40 -7.72 7.36
C LEU A 217 -4.36 -6.70 6.21
N HIS A 218 -3.97 -5.47 6.51
CA HIS A 218 -3.61 -4.49 5.48
C HIS A 218 -2.20 -4.77 4.96
N VAL A 219 -1.87 -4.26 3.76
CA VAL A 219 -0.52 -4.39 3.17
C VAL A 219 -0.04 -3.02 2.69
N VAL A 220 1.19 -2.65 3.05
CA VAL A 220 1.91 -1.48 2.54
C VAL A 220 3.27 -1.92 2.04
N THR A 221 3.70 -1.49 0.85
CA THR A 221 4.97 -1.99 0.28
C THR A 221 5.57 -1.12 -0.84
N PRO A 222 6.92 -0.97 -0.91
CA PRO A 222 7.64 -0.55 -2.11
C PRO A 222 7.90 -1.72 -3.10
N ASN A 223 7.54 -2.95 -2.77
CA ASN A 223 7.86 -4.13 -3.54
C ASN A 223 7.02 -4.19 -4.84
N LYS A 224 7.70 -4.06 -5.97
CA LYS A 224 7.07 -4.03 -7.30
C LYS A 224 6.53 -5.39 -7.75
N LYS A 225 6.91 -6.50 -7.11
CA LYS A 225 6.67 -7.86 -7.62
C LYS A 225 5.19 -8.19 -7.73
N ALA A 226 4.37 -7.83 -6.74
CA ALA A 226 2.93 -8.07 -6.78
C ALA A 226 2.22 -7.29 -7.91
N ASN A 227 2.62 -6.03 -8.15
CA ASN A 227 1.98 -5.17 -9.15
C ASN A 227 2.48 -5.41 -10.58
N SER A 228 3.73 -5.86 -10.76
CA SER A 228 4.36 -6.10 -12.07
C SER A 228 4.51 -7.58 -12.45
N GLY A 229 4.20 -8.50 -11.53
CA GLY A 229 4.22 -9.95 -11.74
C GLY A 229 3.04 -10.47 -12.58
N PRO A 230 2.69 -11.75 -12.49
CA PRO A 230 1.62 -12.35 -13.30
C PRO A 230 0.30 -11.57 -13.20
N LEU A 231 -0.33 -11.27 -14.34
CA LEU A 231 -1.56 -10.47 -14.38
C LEU A 231 -2.69 -11.05 -13.53
N GLU A 232 -2.83 -12.38 -13.50
CA GLU A 232 -3.87 -13.06 -12.72
C GLU A 232 -3.74 -12.75 -11.21
N GLN A 233 -2.52 -12.77 -10.68
CA GLN A 233 -2.27 -12.49 -9.27
C GLN A 233 -2.57 -11.02 -8.93
N TYR A 234 -2.15 -10.09 -9.79
CA TYR A 234 -2.50 -8.68 -9.67
C TYR A 234 -4.02 -8.49 -9.63
N LEU A 235 -4.75 -9.06 -10.61
CA LEU A 235 -6.20 -8.94 -10.68
C LEU A 235 -6.91 -9.54 -9.47
N LYS A 236 -6.42 -10.67 -8.92
CA LYS A 236 -6.95 -11.26 -7.68
C LYS A 236 -6.83 -10.33 -6.49
N ILE A 237 -5.66 -9.70 -6.29
CA ILE A 237 -5.43 -8.73 -5.21
C ILE A 237 -6.36 -7.51 -5.38
N ARG A 238 -6.48 -6.98 -6.60
CA ARG A 238 -7.34 -5.82 -6.89
C ARG A 238 -8.84 -6.13 -6.69
N ASP A 239 -9.30 -7.32 -7.08
CA ASP A 239 -10.68 -7.74 -6.87
C ASP A 239 -10.99 -7.91 -5.38
N LEU A 240 -10.08 -8.53 -4.62
CA LEU A 240 -10.21 -8.67 -3.17
C LEU A 240 -10.31 -7.31 -2.48
N GLN A 241 -9.44 -6.36 -2.81
CA GLN A 241 -9.44 -5.01 -2.23
C GLN A 241 -10.78 -4.28 -2.44
N ARG A 242 -11.50 -4.54 -3.54
CA ARG A 242 -12.82 -3.93 -3.80
C ARG A 242 -13.94 -4.57 -2.98
N LYS A 243 -13.76 -5.81 -2.55
CA LYS A 243 -14.77 -6.63 -1.85
C LYS A 243 -14.52 -6.71 -0.35
N SER A 244 -13.33 -6.36 0.12
CA SER A 244 -12.95 -6.42 1.53
C SER A 244 -12.84 -5.02 2.15
N TYR A 245 -12.71 -4.99 3.47
CA TYR A 245 -12.31 -3.79 4.23
C TYR A 245 -10.79 -3.71 4.46
N THR A 246 -10.02 -4.53 3.74
CA THR A 246 -8.56 -4.49 3.79
C THR A 246 -8.01 -3.57 2.71
N HIS A 247 -6.85 -2.99 2.99
CA HIS A 247 -6.27 -1.94 2.15
C HIS A 247 -4.89 -2.39 1.70
N TYR A 248 -4.59 -2.10 0.45
CA TYR A 248 -3.32 -2.36 -0.20
C TYR A 248 -2.77 -1.06 -0.79
N PHE A 249 -1.64 -0.61 -0.25
CA PHE A 249 -0.94 0.61 -0.66
C PHE A 249 0.49 0.31 -1.11
N TYR A 250 0.94 1.04 -2.13
CA TYR A 250 2.17 0.76 -2.85
C TYR A 250 2.73 1.98 -3.59
N GLU A 251 2.58 3.18 -3.02
CA GLU A 251 3.10 4.43 -3.58
C GLU A 251 4.59 4.32 -3.92
N ALA A 252 5.36 3.74 -3.00
CA ALA A 252 6.81 3.60 -3.11
C ALA A 252 7.29 2.61 -4.20
N THR A 253 6.40 1.97 -4.94
CA THR A 253 6.77 1.13 -6.09
C THR A 253 7.22 1.94 -7.30
N VAL A 254 6.71 3.15 -7.48
CA VAL A 254 7.02 4.02 -8.63
C VAL A 254 7.32 5.44 -8.15
N GLY A 255 8.56 5.89 -8.32
CA GLY A 255 8.97 7.25 -7.94
C GLY A 255 9.35 7.41 -6.47
N ALA A 256 9.59 6.32 -5.73
CA ALA A 256 9.99 6.34 -4.32
C ALA A 256 9.00 7.12 -3.44
N GLY A 257 9.34 8.34 -3.02
CA GLY A 257 8.45 9.18 -2.20
C GLY A 257 7.53 10.09 -2.99
N LEU A 258 7.68 10.14 -4.32
CA LEU A 258 6.84 10.97 -5.18
C LEU A 258 5.41 10.43 -5.23
N PRO A 259 4.38 11.31 -5.21
CA PRO A 259 2.97 10.90 -5.20
C PRO A 259 2.50 10.47 -6.60
N ILE A 260 3.08 9.42 -7.18
CA ILE A 260 2.80 8.99 -8.55
C ILE A 260 1.50 8.19 -8.64
N ILE A 261 1.36 7.16 -7.81
CA ILE A 261 0.20 6.25 -7.79
C ILE A 261 -1.03 7.00 -7.28
N SER A 262 -0.89 7.79 -6.22
CA SER A 262 -2.01 8.61 -5.71
C SER A 262 -2.47 9.67 -6.70
N THR A 263 -1.55 10.36 -7.38
CA THR A 263 -1.92 11.32 -8.46
C THR A 263 -2.67 10.61 -9.57
N LEU A 264 -2.15 9.48 -10.06
CA LEU A 264 -2.79 8.69 -11.11
C LEU A 264 -4.21 8.25 -10.70
N ARG A 265 -4.37 7.73 -9.48
CA ARG A 265 -5.68 7.32 -8.96
C ARG A 265 -6.63 8.50 -8.81
N GLY A 266 -6.18 9.65 -8.27
CA GLY A 266 -7.02 10.84 -8.15
C GLY A 266 -7.53 11.34 -9.50
N LEU A 267 -6.70 11.30 -10.55
CA LEU A 267 -7.13 11.62 -11.91
C LEU A 267 -8.24 10.66 -12.38
N LEU A 268 -8.05 9.35 -12.21
CA LEU A 268 -9.02 8.33 -12.62
C LEU A 268 -10.32 8.36 -11.82
N GLU A 269 -10.24 8.49 -10.50
CA GLU A 269 -11.39 8.49 -9.57
C GLU A 269 -12.30 9.71 -9.77
N THR A 270 -11.72 10.84 -10.20
CA THR A 270 -12.50 12.04 -10.57
C THR A 270 -13.07 11.97 -12.00
N GLY A 271 -12.87 10.85 -12.71
CA GLY A 271 -13.42 10.61 -14.05
C GLY A 271 -12.58 11.16 -15.20
N ASP A 272 -11.31 11.53 -14.99
CA ASP A 272 -10.39 11.85 -16.09
C ASP A 272 -9.96 10.56 -16.83
N LYS A 273 -9.41 10.74 -18.04
CA LYS A 273 -8.90 9.64 -18.87
C LYS A 273 -7.44 9.86 -19.18
N ILE A 274 -6.61 8.90 -18.78
CA ILE A 274 -5.19 8.87 -19.16
C ILE A 274 -5.09 8.63 -20.66
N LEU A 275 -4.34 9.48 -21.35
CA LEU A 275 -3.99 9.32 -22.76
C LEU A 275 -2.58 8.73 -22.88
N ARG A 276 -1.64 9.30 -22.12
CA ARG A 276 -0.24 8.89 -22.11
C ARG A 276 0.38 9.14 -20.74
N ILE A 277 1.19 8.20 -20.27
CA ILE A 277 2.13 8.41 -19.17
C ILE A 277 3.52 8.22 -19.74
N GLU A 278 4.41 9.15 -19.49
CA GLU A 278 5.79 9.08 -19.99
C GLU A 278 6.72 9.58 -18.88
N GLY A 279 7.89 8.98 -18.73
CA GLY A 279 8.75 9.37 -17.63
C GLY A 279 10.15 8.76 -17.65
N ILE A 280 11.04 9.39 -16.89
CA ILE A 280 12.35 8.86 -16.53
C ILE A 280 12.21 8.29 -15.12
N PHE A 281 12.34 6.97 -15.03
CA PHE A 281 11.98 6.21 -13.84
C PHE A 281 13.18 5.66 -13.05
N SER A 282 14.39 5.73 -13.62
CA SER A 282 15.62 5.26 -13.00
C SER A 282 16.55 6.44 -12.74
N GLY A 283 16.95 6.60 -11.48
CA GLY A 283 17.91 7.64 -11.09
C GLY A 283 19.28 7.40 -11.71
N THR A 284 19.73 6.14 -11.79
CA THR A 284 20.97 5.74 -12.46
C THR A 284 20.95 6.11 -13.92
N LEU A 285 19.93 5.70 -14.68
CA LEU A 285 19.83 6.02 -16.11
C LEU A 285 19.63 7.53 -16.34
N SER A 286 18.91 8.22 -15.45
CA SER A 286 18.82 9.69 -15.46
C SER A 286 20.20 10.33 -15.34
N TYR A 287 20.99 9.90 -14.34
CA TYR A 287 22.35 10.37 -14.15
C TYR A 287 23.23 10.10 -15.37
N LEU A 288 23.21 8.89 -15.92
CA LEU A 288 24.02 8.53 -17.09
C LEU A 288 23.72 9.45 -18.28
N PHE A 289 22.45 9.62 -18.66
CA PHE A 289 22.09 10.44 -19.83
C PHE A 289 22.13 11.96 -19.58
N ASN A 290 22.16 12.40 -18.33
CA ASN A 290 22.45 13.79 -17.99
C ASN A 290 23.96 14.10 -18.10
N ASN A 291 24.83 13.11 -17.88
CA ASN A 291 26.29 13.27 -17.94
C ASN A 291 26.92 12.79 -19.26
N PHE A 292 26.20 12.01 -20.07
CA PHE A 292 26.62 11.57 -21.40
C PHE A 292 26.41 12.67 -22.44
N VAL A 293 27.30 13.67 -22.41
CA VAL A 293 27.28 14.87 -23.26
C VAL A 293 28.67 15.17 -23.84
N GLY A 294 28.74 15.90 -24.96
CA GLY A 294 30.00 16.46 -25.47
C GLY A 294 30.92 15.44 -26.17
N THR A 295 32.04 15.07 -25.58
CA THR A 295 32.99 14.09 -26.15
C THR A 295 33.13 12.83 -25.31
N ARG A 296 32.35 12.73 -24.23
CA ARG A 296 32.43 11.64 -23.25
C ARG A 296 31.89 10.35 -23.85
N SER A 297 32.51 9.22 -23.49
CA SER A 297 32.04 7.90 -23.90
C SER A 297 30.96 7.38 -22.95
N PHE A 298 30.12 6.45 -23.40
CA PHE A 298 29.07 5.93 -22.52
C PHE A 298 29.67 5.06 -21.41
N SER A 299 30.68 4.24 -21.74
CA SER A 299 31.39 3.42 -20.76
C SER A 299 32.08 4.24 -19.67
N GLU A 300 32.65 5.40 -20.02
CA GLU A 300 33.28 6.34 -19.07
C GLU A 300 32.26 6.80 -18.02
N VAL A 301 31.09 7.25 -18.46
CA VAL A 301 30.04 7.73 -17.56
C VAL A 301 29.47 6.60 -16.70
N VAL A 302 29.37 5.38 -17.23
CA VAL A 302 28.96 4.19 -16.45
C VAL A 302 30.01 3.86 -15.38
N ALA A 303 31.31 3.94 -15.70
CA ALA A 303 32.38 3.68 -14.75
C ALA A 303 32.37 4.68 -13.59
N GLU A 304 32.21 5.97 -13.89
CA GLU A 304 32.07 7.01 -12.86
C GLU A 304 30.82 6.81 -12.00
N ALA A 305 29.68 6.45 -12.61
CA ALA A 305 28.47 6.18 -11.85
C ALA A 305 28.64 4.97 -10.92
N LYS A 306 29.38 3.93 -11.33
CA LYS A 306 29.71 2.77 -10.49
C LYS A 306 30.63 3.17 -9.34
N GLU A 307 31.67 3.96 -9.60
CA GLU A 307 32.60 4.44 -8.58
C GLU A 307 31.91 5.35 -7.54
N ALA A 308 30.98 6.20 -8.01
CA ALA A 308 30.16 7.06 -7.15
C ALA A 308 29.04 6.30 -6.39
N GLY A 309 28.84 5.00 -6.65
CA GLY A 309 27.79 4.19 -6.03
C GLY A 309 26.37 4.53 -6.50
N PHE A 310 26.22 5.08 -7.71
CA PHE A 310 24.91 5.35 -8.32
C PHE A 310 24.33 4.16 -9.11
N THR A 311 25.11 3.12 -9.36
CA THR A 311 24.63 1.87 -9.97
C THR A 311 24.44 0.79 -8.91
N GLU A 312 23.70 -0.26 -9.26
CA GLU A 312 23.79 -1.54 -8.57
C GLU A 312 25.22 -2.12 -8.66
N PRO A 313 25.60 -3.11 -7.81
CA PRO A 313 26.93 -3.74 -7.86
C PRO A 313 27.30 -4.24 -9.26
N ASP A 314 26.30 -4.72 -10.01
CA ASP A 314 26.38 -5.02 -11.42
C ASP A 314 25.58 -3.98 -12.23
N PRO A 315 26.23 -3.07 -12.98
CA PRO A 315 25.54 -2.06 -13.78
C PRO A 315 24.57 -2.61 -14.83
N ARG A 316 24.70 -3.89 -15.20
CA ARG A 316 23.77 -4.54 -16.13
C ARG A 316 22.34 -4.56 -15.61
N ASP A 317 22.15 -4.62 -14.29
CA ASP A 317 20.82 -4.64 -13.68
C ASP A 317 20.05 -3.34 -13.97
N ASP A 318 20.74 -2.19 -13.92
CA ASP A 318 20.20 -0.89 -14.29
C ASP A 318 20.04 -0.73 -15.82
N LEU A 319 21.10 -1.07 -16.56
CA LEU A 319 21.17 -0.89 -18.02
C LEU A 319 20.22 -1.81 -18.80
N SER A 320 19.77 -2.91 -18.21
CA SER A 320 18.78 -3.81 -18.82
C SER A 320 17.43 -3.15 -19.08
N GLY A 321 17.09 -2.09 -18.32
CA GLY A 321 15.78 -1.44 -18.36
C GLY A 321 14.67 -2.20 -17.61
N THR A 322 14.99 -3.32 -16.96
CA THR A 322 13.99 -4.19 -16.32
C THR A 322 13.25 -3.50 -15.18
N ASP A 323 13.93 -2.68 -14.37
CA ASP A 323 13.28 -1.91 -13.30
C ASP A 323 12.30 -0.86 -13.86
N VAL A 324 12.68 -0.18 -14.94
CA VAL A 324 11.82 0.76 -15.66
C VAL A 324 10.60 0.02 -16.24
N ALA A 325 10.81 -1.15 -16.84
CA ALA A 325 9.73 -1.97 -17.40
C ALA A 325 8.71 -2.41 -16.34
N ARG A 326 9.17 -2.76 -15.14
CA ARG A 326 8.28 -3.04 -14.00
C ARG A 326 7.44 -1.82 -13.65
N LYS A 327 8.05 -0.63 -13.53
CA LYS A 327 7.34 0.62 -13.22
C LYS A 327 6.31 0.99 -14.30
N VAL A 328 6.65 0.84 -15.58
CA VAL A 328 5.72 1.03 -16.70
C VAL A 328 4.55 0.04 -16.62
N THR A 329 4.82 -1.23 -16.33
CA THR A 329 3.78 -2.26 -16.17
C THR A 329 2.81 -1.89 -15.04
N ILE A 330 3.33 -1.41 -13.90
CA ILE A 330 2.50 -0.94 -12.78
C ILE A 330 1.60 0.21 -13.22
N LEU A 331 2.17 1.25 -13.85
CA LEU A 331 1.41 2.42 -14.30
C LEU A 331 0.37 2.10 -15.37
N ALA A 332 0.71 1.20 -16.30
CA ALA A 332 -0.22 0.71 -17.30
C ALA A 332 -1.41 -0.01 -16.65
N ARG A 333 -1.15 -0.88 -15.68
CA ARG A 333 -2.18 -1.61 -14.93
C ARG A 333 -3.05 -0.68 -14.10
N GLU A 334 -2.46 0.29 -13.40
CA GLU A 334 -3.22 1.32 -12.69
C GLU A 334 -4.08 2.18 -13.64
N SER A 335 -3.63 2.40 -14.88
CA SER A 335 -4.38 3.08 -15.94
C SER A 335 -5.50 2.22 -16.57
N GLY A 336 -5.71 0.98 -16.08
CA GLY A 336 -6.73 0.06 -16.56
C GLY A 336 -6.32 -0.85 -17.71
N LEU A 337 -5.04 -0.84 -18.11
CA LEU A 337 -4.52 -1.76 -19.13
C LEU A 337 -4.15 -3.11 -18.53
N LYS A 338 -4.34 -4.18 -19.30
CA LYS A 338 -3.97 -5.55 -18.92
C LYS A 338 -2.65 -5.95 -19.59
N LEU A 339 -1.58 -5.25 -19.23
CA LEU A 339 -0.25 -5.54 -19.77
C LEU A 339 0.50 -6.55 -18.90
N ASP A 340 1.23 -7.44 -19.54
CA ASP A 340 2.21 -8.32 -18.92
C ASP A 340 3.62 -7.81 -19.17
N LEU A 341 4.48 -7.92 -18.15
CA LEU A 341 5.86 -7.44 -18.21
C LEU A 341 6.64 -8.05 -19.38
N GLU A 342 6.43 -9.34 -19.66
CA GLU A 342 7.11 -10.07 -20.74
C GLU A 342 6.69 -9.58 -22.13
N SER A 343 5.50 -9.02 -22.27
CA SER A 343 4.98 -8.50 -23.54
C SER A 343 5.47 -7.08 -23.86
N LEU A 344 6.15 -6.44 -22.92
CA LEU A 344 6.55 -5.05 -23.00
C LEU A 344 7.87 -4.94 -23.81
N PRO A 345 7.91 -4.20 -24.93
CA PRO A 345 9.16 -3.94 -25.64
C PRO A 345 10.12 -3.10 -24.78
N VAL A 346 11.26 -3.68 -24.44
CA VAL A 346 12.33 -3.03 -23.64
C VAL A 346 13.61 -2.97 -24.47
N GLN A 347 14.09 -1.76 -24.73
CA GLN A 347 15.40 -1.52 -25.33
C GLN A 347 16.48 -1.62 -24.25
N SER A 348 17.10 -2.78 -24.09
CA SER A 348 18.26 -2.94 -23.21
C SER A 348 19.45 -2.11 -23.71
N LEU A 349 20.14 -1.42 -22.78
CA LEU A 349 21.41 -0.73 -23.06
C LEU A 349 22.63 -1.64 -22.87
N VAL A 350 22.43 -2.86 -22.35
CA VAL A 350 23.48 -3.90 -22.30
C VAL A 350 23.68 -4.48 -23.70
N PRO A 351 24.86 -4.31 -24.33
CA PRO A 351 25.14 -4.89 -25.64
C PRO A 351 24.98 -6.41 -25.63
N LYS A 352 24.38 -6.99 -26.68
CA LYS A 352 24.10 -8.44 -26.74
C LYS A 352 25.30 -9.33 -26.41
N PRO A 353 26.53 -9.05 -26.90
CA PRO A 353 27.70 -9.87 -26.58
C PRO A 353 28.09 -9.85 -25.10
N LEU A 354 27.69 -8.81 -24.35
CA LEU A 354 28.08 -8.60 -22.96
C LEU A 354 27.03 -9.08 -21.95
N GLN A 355 25.85 -9.48 -22.41
CA GLN A 355 24.79 -10.03 -21.54
C GLN A 355 25.24 -11.34 -20.86
N ALA A 356 26.05 -12.13 -21.54
CA ALA A 356 26.56 -13.42 -21.05
C ALA A 356 27.89 -13.34 -20.30
N CYS A 357 28.45 -12.14 -20.07
CA CYS A 357 29.68 -11.99 -19.30
C CYS A 357 29.54 -12.57 -17.88
N ALA A 358 30.61 -13.18 -17.38
CA ALA A 358 30.58 -13.92 -16.11
C ALA A 358 30.57 -12.98 -14.90
N SER A 359 31.15 -11.77 -15.03
CA SER A 359 31.23 -10.80 -13.94
C SER A 359 30.97 -9.36 -14.39
N ALA A 360 30.68 -8.51 -13.40
CA ALA A 360 30.50 -7.07 -13.61
C ALA A 360 31.82 -6.39 -14.02
N GLU A 361 32.97 -6.91 -13.59
CA GLU A 361 34.30 -6.41 -13.97
C GLU A 361 34.56 -6.68 -15.46
N GLU A 362 34.32 -7.91 -15.91
CA GLU A 362 34.47 -8.27 -17.33
C GLU A 362 33.54 -7.44 -18.22
N PHE A 363 32.31 -7.19 -17.75
CA PHE A 363 31.36 -6.31 -18.42
C PHE A 363 31.94 -4.89 -18.58
N MET A 364 32.47 -4.30 -17.51
CA MET A 364 33.02 -2.94 -17.52
C MET A 364 34.27 -2.82 -18.38
N GLU A 365 35.13 -3.84 -18.42
CA GLU A 365 36.33 -3.85 -19.27
C GLU A 365 35.98 -3.90 -20.77
N LYS A 366 34.89 -4.58 -21.14
CA LYS A 366 34.50 -4.77 -22.55
C LYS A 366 33.50 -3.71 -23.05
N LEU A 367 32.78 -3.04 -22.16
CA LEU A 367 31.80 -2.00 -22.51
C LEU A 367 32.33 -0.90 -23.46
N PRO A 368 33.59 -0.40 -23.32
CA PRO A 368 34.14 0.60 -24.23
C PRO A 368 34.14 0.20 -25.71
N GLN A 369 34.15 -1.11 -26.01
CA GLN A 369 34.13 -1.62 -27.39
C GLN A 369 32.80 -1.35 -28.11
N PHE A 370 31.76 -0.92 -27.38
CA PHE A 370 30.41 -0.69 -27.90
C PHE A 370 29.97 0.79 -27.80
N ASP A 371 30.90 1.70 -27.47
CA ASP A 371 30.59 3.13 -27.32
C ASP A 371 30.18 3.83 -28.63
N GLU A 372 30.62 3.32 -29.78
CA GLU A 372 30.46 3.97 -31.07
C GLU A 372 28.98 4.19 -31.43
N GLU A 373 28.12 3.18 -31.21
CA GLU A 373 26.70 3.24 -31.56
C GLU A 373 25.96 4.31 -30.76
N LEU A 374 26.13 4.32 -29.43
CA LEU A 374 25.49 5.31 -28.55
C LEU A 374 26.08 6.71 -28.77
N SER A 375 27.38 6.81 -29.03
CA SER A 375 28.04 8.08 -29.35
C SER A 375 27.49 8.69 -30.64
N LYS A 376 27.27 7.88 -31.67
CA LYS A 376 26.64 8.31 -32.91
C LYS A 376 25.21 8.81 -32.67
N GLN A 377 24.40 8.05 -31.93
CA GLN A 377 23.02 8.46 -31.59
C GLN A 377 22.99 9.79 -30.81
N ARG A 378 23.95 9.99 -29.90
CA ARG A 378 24.09 11.24 -29.14
C ARG A 378 24.47 12.41 -30.04
N GLN A 379 25.48 12.24 -30.90
CA GLN A 379 25.92 13.27 -31.82
C GLN A 379 24.79 13.69 -32.78
N GLU A 380 24.03 12.73 -33.30
CA GLU A 380 22.86 13.01 -34.14
C GLU A 380 21.77 13.80 -33.38
N ALA A 381 21.50 13.44 -32.12
CA ALA A 381 20.54 14.18 -31.29
C ALA A 381 21.03 15.60 -30.99
N GLU A 382 22.29 15.76 -30.60
CA GLU A 382 22.88 17.08 -30.30
C GLU A 382 22.90 17.99 -31.53
N ALA A 383 23.22 17.45 -32.72
CA ALA A 383 23.18 18.17 -33.98
C ALA A 383 21.76 18.65 -34.34
N ALA A 384 20.73 17.92 -33.92
CA ALA A 384 19.32 18.31 -34.07
C ALA A 384 18.83 19.27 -32.97
N GLY A 385 19.67 19.66 -32.01
CA GLY A 385 19.26 20.48 -30.87
C GLY A 385 18.47 19.71 -29.81
N GLU A 386 18.62 18.39 -29.78
CA GLU A 386 17.93 17.46 -28.89
C GLU A 386 18.91 16.79 -27.90
N VAL A 387 18.36 16.06 -26.94
CA VAL A 387 19.10 15.24 -25.97
C VAL A 387 18.51 13.84 -25.89
N LEU A 388 19.32 12.85 -25.55
CA LEU A 388 18.88 11.48 -25.34
C LEU A 388 18.39 11.27 -23.91
N ARG A 389 17.24 10.61 -23.72
CA ARG A 389 16.71 10.22 -22.41
C ARG A 389 16.13 8.82 -22.49
N TYR A 390 16.45 8.01 -21.49
CA TYR A 390 15.89 6.67 -21.35
C TYR A 390 14.55 6.74 -20.62
N VAL A 391 13.47 6.39 -21.30
CA VAL A 391 12.12 6.63 -20.83
C VAL A 391 11.27 5.37 -20.82
N GLY A 392 10.35 5.33 -19.87
CA GLY A 392 9.20 4.43 -19.92
C GLY A 392 7.99 5.18 -20.47
N VAL A 393 7.17 4.50 -21.25
CA VAL A 393 5.98 5.06 -21.88
C VAL A 393 4.82 4.09 -21.69
N VAL A 394 3.67 4.63 -21.28
CA VAL A 394 2.35 4.00 -21.35
C VAL A 394 1.52 4.83 -22.33
N ASP A 395 1.16 4.22 -23.46
CA ASP A 395 0.16 4.76 -24.37
C ASP A 395 -1.18 4.07 -24.07
N ALA A 396 -2.07 4.78 -23.39
CA ALA A 396 -3.37 4.24 -22.97
C ALA A 396 -4.35 4.11 -24.14
N VAL A 397 -4.18 4.92 -25.19
CA VAL A 397 -5.01 4.89 -26.40
C VAL A 397 -4.65 3.67 -27.25
N ALA A 398 -3.36 3.47 -27.49
CA ALA A 398 -2.84 2.30 -28.22
C ALA A 398 -2.81 1.03 -27.36
N LYS A 399 -3.02 1.14 -26.04
CA LYS A 399 -2.93 0.07 -25.04
C LYS A 399 -1.55 -0.62 -25.06
N LYS A 400 -0.48 0.18 -25.11
CA LYS A 400 0.90 -0.32 -25.18
C LYS A 400 1.76 0.31 -24.09
N GLY A 401 2.74 -0.46 -23.62
CA GLY A 401 3.84 0.04 -22.81
C GLY A 401 5.14 -0.15 -23.57
N THR A 402 6.10 0.76 -23.47
CA THR A 402 7.45 0.63 -24.03
C THR A 402 8.49 1.18 -23.07
N VAL A 403 9.71 0.66 -23.15
CA VAL A 403 10.90 1.25 -22.52
C VAL A 403 11.96 1.41 -23.58
N GLU A 404 12.39 2.65 -23.81
CA GLU A 404 13.20 3.00 -24.98
C GLU A 404 14.06 4.24 -24.73
N LEU A 405 15.10 4.39 -25.54
CA LEU A 405 15.90 5.59 -25.63
C LEU A 405 15.26 6.56 -26.63
N LYS A 406 14.93 7.77 -26.17
CA LYS A 406 14.25 8.78 -26.99
C LYS A 406 15.00 10.10 -27.03
N ARG A 407 14.77 10.84 -28.12
CA ARG A 407 15.26 12.20 -28.31
C ARG A 407 14.22 13.21 -27.84
N TYR A 408 14.68 14.25 -27.15
CA TYR A 408 13.85 15.35 -26.67
C TYR A 408 14.51 16.68 -26.98
N LYS A 409 13.73 17.68 -27.40
CA LYS A 409 14.22 19.05 -27.53
C LYS A 409 14.72 19.58 -26.18
N LYS A 410 15.70 20.48 -26.21
CA LYS A 410 16.32 21.06 -25.00
C LYS A 410 15.35 21.83 -24.10
N ASP A 411 14.26 22.34 -24.63
CA ASP A 411 13.20 23.02 -23.88
C ASP A 411 12.18 22.07 -23.24
N HIS A 412 12.19 20.78 -23.62
CA HIS A 412 11.29 19.78 -23.05
C HIS A 412 11.63 19.54 -21.56
N PRO A 413 10.63 19.34 -20.66
CA PRO A 413 10.87 19.12 -19.24
C PRO A 413 11.87 18.01 -18.91
N PHE A 414 11.94 16.97 -19.74
CA PHE A 414 12.87 15.84 -19.54
C PHE A 414 14.33 16.19 -19.84
N ALA A 415 14.56 17.21 -20.67
CA ALA A 415 15.89 17.72 -20.96
C ALA A 415 16.43 18.60 -19.82
N GLN A 416 15.54 19.18 -19.00
CA GLN A 416 15.87 20.08 -17.88
C GLN A 416 16.13 19.36 -16.55
N LEU A 417 16.30 18.04 -16.58
CA LEU A 417 16.71 17.28 -15.41
C LEU A 417 18.18 17.51 -15.08
N SER A 418 18.47 17.46 -13.78
CA SER A 418 19.82 17.52 -13.23
C SER A 418 20.01 16.36 -12.26
N GLY A 419 21.20 15.76 -12.25
CA GLY A 419 21.52 14.66 -11.34
C GLY A 419 20.73 13.39 -11.64
N ALA A 420 20.18 12.77 -10.59
CA ALA A 420 19.49 11.47 -10.61
C ALA A 420 17.96 11.61 -10.39
N ASP A 421 17.39 12.77 -10.69
CA ASP A 421 15.95 13.01 -10.56
C ASP A 421 15.13 12.09 -11.47
N ASN A 422 13.97 11.67 -10.96
CA ASN A 422 12.90 11.10 -11.76
C ASN A 422 11.90 12.19 -12.16
N ILE A 423 11.27 11.99 -13.32
CA ILE A 423 10.19 12.86 -13.81
C ILE A 423 9.13 11.99 -14.49
N ILE A 424 7.87 12.24 -14.17
CA ILE A 424 6.73 11.56 -14.77
C ILE A 424 5.76 12.62 -15.27
N ALA A 425 5.34 12.48 -16.52
CA ALA A 425 4.36 13.30 -17.20
C ALA A 425 3.07 12.51 -17.41
N PHE A 426 1.96 13.04 -16.90
CA PHE A 426 0.61 12.54 -17.16
C PHE A 426 -0.06 13.43 -18.19
N THR A 427 -0.30 12.87 -19.38
CA THR A 427 -1.14 13.50 -20.41
C THR A 427 -2.52 12.86 -20.32
N THR A 428 -3.54 13.67 -20.08
CA THR A 428 -4.92 13.22 -19.92
C THR A 428 -5.87 14.00 -20.80
N THR A 429 -7.16 13.67 -20.79
CA THR A 429 -8.18 14.50 -21.44
C THR A 429 -8.25 15.93 -20.88
N ARG A 430 -7.99 16.12 -19.58
CA ARG A 430 -7.96 17.45 -18.94
C ARG A 430 -6.59 18.12 -19.05
N TYR A 431 -5.51 17.34 -18.96
CA TYR A 431 -4.12 17.79 -19.09
C TYR A 431 -3.56 17.47 -20.48
N LYS A 432 -4.24 17.94 -21.53
CA LYS A 432 -3.90 17.61 -22.92
C LYS A 432 -2.84 18.53 -23.53
N GLU A 433 -2.98 19.84 -23.29
CA GLU A 433 -2.05 20.85 -23.83
C GLU A 433 -0.78 20.94 -22.99
N GLN A 434 -0.94 20.90 -21.66
CA GLN A 434 0.16 20.90 -20.70
C GLN A 434 0.05 19.67 -19.79
N PRO A 435 0.92 18.67 -19.98
CA PRO A 435 0.94 17.48 -19.12
C PRO A 435 1.19 17.84 -17.66
N LEU A 436 0.56 17.11 -16.75
CA LEU A 436 0.86 17.21 -15.31
C LEU A 436 2.21 16.54 -15.04
N ILE A 437 3.17 17.31 -14.53
CA ILE A 437 4.53 16.85 -14.25
C ILE A 437 4.71 16.63 -12.75
N VAL A 438 5.22 15.46 -12.38
CA VAL A 438 5.74 15.18 -11.03
C VAL A 438 7.24 14.89 -11.16
N ARG A 439 8.07 15.67 -10.44
CA ARG A 439 9.53 15.57 -10.48
C ARG A 439 10.10 15.54 -9.06
N GLY A 440 11.17 14.77 -8.89
CA GLY A 440 12.04 14.82 -7.71
C GLY A 440 12.90 13.56 -7.58
N PRO A 441 13.52 13.34 -6.41
CA PRO A 441 14.36 12.17 -6.19
C PRO A 441 13.59 10.86 -6.37
N GLY A 442 14.03 10.04 -7.31
CA GLY A 442 13.39 8.77 -7.65
C GLY A 442 13.84 7.55 -6.86
N ALA A 443 14.83 7.74 -6.00
CA ALA A 443 15.51 6.72 -5.22
C ALA A 443 16.07 7.33 -3.92
N GLY A 444 16.61 6.49 -3.04
CA GLY A 444 17.19 6.89 -1.77
C GLY A 444 16.37 6.41 -0.58
N ALA A 445 17.07 5.99 0.48
CA ALA A 445 16.47 5.32 1.63
C ALA A 445 15.43 6.21 2.35
N GLN A 446 15.78 7.48 2.61
CA GLN A 446 14.92 8.43 3.31
C GLN A 446 13.64 8.74 2.52
N VAL A 447 13.77 8.99 1.22
CA VAL A 447 12.63 9.36 0.35
C VAL A 447 11.72 8.16 0.14
N THR A 448 12.27 6.97 -0.07
CA THR A 448 11.49 5.73 -0.25
C THR A 448 10.77 5.35 1.04
N ALA A 449 11.47 5.37 2.18
CA ALA A 449 10.86 5.13 3.49
C ALA A 449 9.75 6.14 3.78
N GLY A 450 9.95 7.42 3.42
CA GLY A 450 8.93 8.46 3.54
C GLY A 450 7.68 8.17 2.71
N GLY A 451 7.82 7.62 1.50
CA GLY A 451 6.69 7.15 0.68
C GLY A 451 5.90 6.01 1.33
N ILE A 452 6.62 5.03 1.91
CA ILE A 452 6.00 3.92 2.66
C ILE A 452 5.28 4.46 3.91
N PHE A 453 5.92 5.39 4.62
CA PHE A 453 5.34 6.00 5.81
C PHE A 453 4.09 6.82 5.47
N SER A 454 4.10 7.54 4.34
CA SER A 454 2.92 8.23 3.82
C SER A 454 1.75 7.28 3.59
N ASP A 455 2.00 6.09 3.03
CA ASP A 455 0.97 5.06 2.84
C ASP A 455 0.46 4.46 4.17
N ILE A 456 1.32 4.32 5.19
CA ILE A 456 0.90 3.92 6.55
C ILE A 456 -0.03 4.99 7.15
N LEU A 457 0.29 6.27 7.00
CA LEU A 457 -0.56 7.36 7.49
C LEU A 457 -1.87 7.44 6.71
N ARG A 458 -1.82 7.28 5.39
CA ARG A 458 -3.01 7.17 4.53
C ARG A 458 -3.93 6.05 5.02
N LEU A 459 -3.37 4.88 5.33
CA LEU A 459 -4.12 3.78 5.95
C LEU A 459 -4.77 4.22 7.28
N ALA A 460 -4.04 4.90 8.16
CA ALA A 460 -4.60 5.40 9.42
C ALA A 460 -5.80 6.34 9.18
N PHE A 461 -5.73 7.24 8.22
CA PHE A 461 -6.85 8.13 7.86
C PHE A 461 -8.06 7.35 7.34
N TYR A 462 -7.86 6.37 6.46
CA TYR A 462 -8.96 5.48 6.00
C TYR A 462 -9.61 4.71 7.15
N LEU A 463 -8.87 4.43 8.22
CA LEU A 463 -9.36 3.73 9.41
C LEU A 463 -10.01 4.64 10.45
N GLY A 464 -10.11 5.94 10.17
CA GLY A 464 -10.82 6.94 10.98
C GLY A 464 -9.92 7.81 11.85
N ALA A 465 -8.61 7.89 11.57
CA ALA A 465 -7.79 8.94 12.18
C ALA A 465 -8.28 10.33 11.74
N PRO A 466 -8.31 11.33 12.64
CA PRO A 466 -8.68 12.70 12.29
C PRO A 466 -7.71 13.26 11.25
N SER A 467 -8.29 13.91 10.22
CA SER A 467 -7.57 14.58 9.14
C SER A 467 -7.17 16.01 9.52
#